data_AF-X1IKZ7-F1
#
_entry.id   AF-X1IKZ7-F1
#
_cell.length_a   1.000
_cell.length_b   1.000
_cell.length_c   1.000
_cell.angle_alpha   90.00
_cell.angle_beta   90.00
_cell.angle_gamma   90.00
#
_symmetry.space_group_name_H-M   'P 1'
#
loop_
_entity.id
_entity.type
_entity.pdbx_description
1 polymer ?
#
loop_
_entity_poly.entity_id
_entity_poly.type
_entity_poly.pdbx_seq_one_letter_code
_entity_poly.pdbx_strand_id
1 'polypeptide(L)'
;MSADCPVGNLNYDCKVDWEDLRIFADQWLNPNCAGHPDDCANFDGENGVNFDDFALLAGNWSVKGPYPLVINEFMAKNDAFIRDPDDQNDFDDWIEIYNYGDQPIDIGGMYLTDDSNAPQNQWWQVPTGYPEQTTVADHGYLLIWADDETSEGPLHADFKLGAGTGEQVALFDADKSLIDSKSFGPQERG
;
A
#
# COMPACT_ATOMS: atom_id res chain seq x y z
N MET A 1 -1.60 -18.22 6.44
CA MET A 1 -2.91 -18.04 7.09
C MET A 1 -3.68 -17.12 6.17
N SER A 2 -4.88 -17.50 5.73
CA SER A 2 -5.74 -16.60 4.93
C SER A 2 -5.95 -15.35 5.78
N ALA A 3 -5.56 -14.19 5.30
CA ALA A 3 -5.81 -12.96 6.03
C ALA A 3 -7.30 -12.63 5.91
N ASP A 4 -7.96 -12.41 7.05
CA ASP A 4 -9.35 -11.99 7.09
C ASP A 4 -9.48 -10.55 6.58
N CYS A 5 -10.52 -10.23 5.80
CA CYS A 5 -10.77 -8.86 5.33
C CYS A 5 -10.95 -7.89 6.51
N PRO A 6 -10.60 -6.60 6.34
CA PRO A 6 -10.75 -5.61 7.40
C PRO A 6 -12.20 -5.47 7.88
N VAL A 7 -12.37 -5.19 9.17
CA VAL A 7 -13.65 -4.79 9.75
C VAL A 7 -14.11 -3.52 9.03
N GLY A 8 -15.38 -3.46 8.62
CA GLY A 8 -15.90 -2.32 7.83
C GLY A 8 -16.03 -2.60 6.34
N ASN A 9 -15.51 -3.73 5.83
CA ASN A 9 -15.75 -4.20 4.46
C ASN A 9 -17.17 -4.77 4.33
N LEU A 10 -18.09 -3.94 3.83
CA LEU A 10 -19.53 -4.22 3.71
C LEU A 10 -19.91 -4.73 2.31
N ASN A 11 -19.07 -4.50 1.30
CA ASN A 11 -19.30 -4.98 -0.07
C ASN A 11 -18.52 -6.29 -0.41
N TYR A 12 -17.73 -6.80 0.52
CA TYR A 12 -16.89 -8.01 0.41
C TYR A 12 -15.77 -7.93 -0.63
N ASP A 13 -15.26 -6.73 -0.93
CA ASP A 13 -14.12 -6.54 -1.83
C ASP A 13 -12.75 -6.47 -1.11
N CYS A 14 -12.77 -6.63 0.22
CA CYS A 14 -11.59 -6.64 1.10
C CYS A 14 -10.91 -5.27 1.23
N LYS A 15 -11.65 -4.20 0.94
CA LYS A 15 -11.28 -2.81 1.17
C LYS A 15 -12.30 -2.17 2.09
N VAL A 16 -11.92 -1.06 2.71
CA VAL A 16 -12.87 -0.17 3.38
C VAL A 16 -12.76 1.20 2.73
N ASP A 17 -13.73 1.54 1.90
CA ASP A 17 -13.72 2.76 1.10
C ASP A 17 -15.11 3.44 1.01
N TRP A 18 -15.27 4.30 0.00
CA TRP A 18 -16.49 5.06 -0.22
C TRP A 18 -17.72 4.19 -0.48
N GLU A 19 -17.56 3.00 -1.03
CA GLU A 19 -18.67 2.06 -1.21
C GLU A 19 -19.17 1.54 0.14
N ASP A 20 -18.27 1.19 1.04
CA ASP A 20 -18.61 0.75 2.40
C ASP A 20 -19.24 1.88 3.21
N LEU A 21 -18.70 3.10 3.13
CA LEU A 21 -19.32 4.26 3.79
C LEU A 21 -20.74 4.51 3.28
N ARG A 22 -21.00 4.26 2.00
CA ARG A 22 -22.34 4.40 1.44
C ARG A 22 -23.28 3.34 2.02
N ILE A 23 -22.85 2.09 2.10
CA ILE A 23 -23.65 1.00 2.70
C ILE A 23 -23.87 1.27 4.19
N PHE A 24 -22.85 1.73 4.90
CA PHE A 24 -22.94 2.15 6.30
C PHE A 24 -23.99 3.25 6.49
N ALA A 25 -23.93 4.31 5.67
CA ALA A 25 -24.86 5.43 5.73
C ALA A 25 -26.31 5.02 5.45
N ASP A 26 -26.53 4.06 4.55
CA ASP A 26 -27.86 3.49 4.26
C ASP A 26 -28.45 2.75 5.48
N GLN A 27 -27.61 2.33 6.42
CA GLN A 27 -27.99 1.62 7.65
C GLN A 27 -27.89 2.48 8.91
N TRP A 28 -27.55 3.77 8.78
CA TRP A 28 -27.32 4.66 9.91
C TRP A 28 -28.53 4.74 10.85
N LEU A 29 -28.29 4.54 12.15
CA LEU A 29 -29.32 4.50 13.19
C LEU A 29 -30.41 3.45 12.97
N ASN A 30 -30.14 2.37 12.21
CA ASN A 30 -31.08 1.28 12.05
C ASN A 30 -31.15 0.42 13.33
N PRO A 31 -32.25 0.45 14.09
CA PRO A 31 -32.36 -0.25 15.36
C PRO A 31 -32.53 -1.77 15.20
N ASN A 32 -32.84 -2.24 13.99
CA ASN A 32 -33.03 -3.68 13.71
C ASN A 32 -31.69 -4.42 13.59
N CYS A 33 -30.57 -3.71 13.63
CA CYS A 33 -29.22 -4.26 13.52
C CYS A 33 -28.65 -4.72 14.87
N ALA A 34 -29.33 -4.48 15.99
CA ALA A 34 -28.86 -4.90 17.31
C ALA A 34 -28.73 -6.43 17.41
N GLY A 35 -27.54 -6.93 17.76
CA GLY A 35 -27.26 -8.37 17.82
C GLY A 35 -27.03 -9.05 16.47
N HIS A 36 -26.86 -8.29 15.39
CA HIS A 36 -26.57 -8.78 14.04
C HIS A 36 -25.24 -8.20 13.52
N PRO A 37 -24.08 -8.67 14.02
CA PRO A 37 -22.79 -8.09 13.69
C PRO A 37 -22.32 -8.35 12.25
N ASP A 38 -22.79 -9.45 11.63
CA ASP A 38 -22.32 -9.88 10.31
C ASP A 38 -23.28 -9.51 9.16
N ASP A 39 -24.55 -9.19 9.47
CA ASP A 39 -25.59 -8.88 8.47
C ASP A 39 -25.85 -7.36 8.33
N CYS A 40 -25.21 -6.57 9.19
CA CYS A 40 -25.43 -5.14 9.34
C CYS A 40 -24.10 -4.42 9.54
N ALA A 41 -24.07 -3.12 9.31
CA ALA A 41 -22.97 -2.22 9.64
C ALA A 41 -22.82 -1.99 11.16
N ASN A 42 -23.10 -3.01 11.96
CA ASN A 42 -22.99 -3.04 13.42
C ASN A 42 -21.76 -3.88 13.79
N PHE A 43 -20.59 -3.28 13.69
CA PHE A 43 -19.32 -3.99 13.80
C PHE A 43 -18.95 -4.37 15.24
N ASP A 44 -19.45 -3.63 16.24
CA ASP A 44 -19.24 -3.97 17.66
C ASP A 44 -20.31 -4.91 18.24
N GLY A 45 -21.41 -5.12 17.50
CA GLY A 45 -22.53 -5.97 17.89
C GLY A 45 -23.48 -5.33 18.91
N GLU A 46 -23.23 -4.09 19.32
CA GLU A 46 -23.95 -3.38 20.38
C GLU A 46 -24.84 -2.28 19.82
N ASN A 47 -26.01 -2.07 20.45
CA ASN A 47 -26.87 -0.89 20.25
C ASN A 47 -27.30 -0.53 18.80
N GLY A 48 -27.07 -1.40 17.81
CA GLY A 48 -27.34 -1.14 16.39
C GLY A 48 -26.38 -0.10 15.79
N VAL A 49 -26.55 0.24 14.52
CA VAL A 49 -25.59 1.08 13.78
C VAL A 49 -25.50 2.49 14.36
N ASN A 50 -24.37 2.83 14.94
CA ASN A 50 -24.14 4.09 15.63
C ASN A 50 -22.70 4.62 15.45
N PHE A 51 -22.31 5.62 16.24
CA PHE A 51 -21.02 6.29 16.07
C PHE A 51 -19.81 5.40 16.43
N ASP A 52 -20.00 4.41 17.30
CA ASP A 52 -18.96 3.44 17.64
C ASP A 52 -18.63 2.55 16.42
N ASP A 53 -19.65 2.15 15.65
CA ASP A 53 -19.45 1.46 14.37
C ASP A 53 -18.79 2.34 13.32
N PHE A 54 -19.15 3.64 13.28
CA PHE A 54 -18.48 4.59 12.40
C PHE A 54 -17.00 4.71 12.75
N ALA A 55 -16.65 4.69 14.05
CA ALA A 55 -15.25 4.72 14.48
C ALA A 55 -14.49 3.46 14.02
N LEU A 56 -15.12 2.28 14.05
CA LEU A 56 -14.54 1.04 13.53
C LEU A 56 -14.37 1.09 12.01
N LEU A 57 -15.36 1.57 11.26
CA LEU A 57 -15.26 1.76 9.81
C LEU A 57 -14.16 2.77 9.46
N ALA A 58 -14.13 3.91 10.13
CA ALA A 58 -13.13 4.95 9.91
C ALA A 58 -11.72 4.50 10.31
N GLY A 59 -11.60 3.69 11.37
CA GLY A 59 -10.32 3.11 11.80
C GLY A 59 -9.72 2.12 10.80
N ASN A 60 -10.57 1.51 9.97
CA ASN A 60 -10.13 0.63 8.88
C ASN A 60 -10.14 1.34 7.52
N TRP A 61 -10.40 2.65 7.47
CA TRP A 61 -10.50 3.40 6.22
C TRP A 61 -9.22 3.30 5.40
N SER A 62 -9.37 2.99 4.12
CA SER A 62 -8.24 2.80 3.19
C SER A 62 -7.29 1.65 3.57
N VAL A 63 -7.70 0.71 4.43
CA VAL A 63 -7.05 -0.61 4.49
C VAL A 63 -7.32 -1.30 3.16
N LYS A 64 -6.32 -1.28 2.27
CA LYS A 64 -6.41 -1.77 0.87
C LYS A 64 -6.09 -3.27 0.73
N GLY A 65 -6.08 -4.01 1.82
CA GLY A 65 -5.70 -5.41 1.86
C GLY A 65 -5.08 -5.78 3.20
N PRO A 66 -4.53 -7.00 3.33
CA PRO A 66 -4.05 -7.51 4.62
C PRO A 66 -2.71 -6.91 5.06
N TYR A 67 -2.04 -6.14 4.20
CA TYR A 67 -0.75 -5.55 4.48
C TYR A 67 -0.91 -4.07 4.83
N PRO A 68 -0.49 -3.64 6.03
CA PRO A 68 -0.47 -2.23 6.40
C PRO A 68 0.71 -1.48 5.76
N LEU A 69 0.83 -1.57 4.44
CA LEU A 69 1.87 -0.93 3.64
C LEU A 69 1.26 0.13 2.72
N VAL A 70 1.94 1.25 2.55
CA VAL A 70 1.57 2.29 1.57
C VAL A 70 2.81 2.81 0.84
N ILE A 71 2.59 3.34 -0.36
CA ILE A 71 3.59 4.18 -1.02
C ILE A 71 3.49 5.56 -0.35
N ASN A 72 4.47 5.90 0.47
CA ASN A 72 4.49 7.13 1.26
C ASN A 72 4.96 8.33 0.43
N GLU A 73 6.14 8.18 -0.17
CA GLU A 73 6.81 9.20 -0.97
C GLU A 73 7.50 8.54 -2.17
N PHE A 74 7.80 9.32 -3.19
CA PHE A 74 8.65 8.92 -4.31
C PHE A 74 9.20 10.17 -5.00
N MET A 75 10.35 10.02 -5.63
CA MET A 75 11.00 11.08 -6.40
C MET A 75 11.45 10.49 -7.73
N ALA A 76 10.84 10.95 -8.82
CA ALA A 76 11.12 10.51 -10.19
C ALA A 76 12.19 11.35 -10.88
N LYS A 77 12.75 12.31 -10.15
CA LYS A 77 13.86 13.14 -10.59
C LYS A 77 14.59 13.67 -9.39
N ASN A 78 15.57 12.90 -8.95
CA ASN A 78 16.43 13.24 -7.83
C ASN A 78 17.74 13.81 -8.40
N ASP A 79 17.95 15.13 -8.35
CA ASP A 79 19.19 15.73 -8.84
C ASP A 79 20.19 15.96 -7.69
N ALA A 80 19.72 16.04 -6.45
CA ALA A 80 20.57 16.40 -5.30
C ALA A 80 20.06 15.99 -3.89
N PHE A 81 18.93 15.27 -3.75
CA PHE A 81 18.25 15.15 -2.45
C PHE A 81 18.73 13.96 -1.62
N ILE A 82 18.42 12.72 -2.04
CA ILE A 82 18.91 11.51 -1.35
C ILE A 82 19.92 10.83 -2.26
N ARG A 83 21.13 10.60 -1.76
CA ARG A 83 22.15 9.87 -2.52
C ARG A 83 21.96 8.39 -2.31
N ASP A 84 22.13 7.61 -3.37
CA ASP A 84 22.19 6.16 -3.24
C ASP A 84 23.42 5.74 -2.40
N PRO A 85 23.24 4.99 -1.28
CA PRO A 85 24.36 4.46 -0.51
C PRO A 85 25.20 3.43 -1.28
N ASP A 86 24.64 2.77 -2.30
CA ASP A 86 25.26 1.66 -3.02
C ASP A 86 26.02 2.13 -4.29
N ASP A 87 25.56 3.16 -5.01
CA ASP A 87 26.35 4.03 -5.91
C ASP A 87 26.50 5.46 -5.36
N GLN A 88 27.63 5.67 -4.67
CA GLN A 88 27.95 6.93 -4.03
C GLN A 88 28.14 8.12 -4.98
N ASN A 89 27.94 8.03 -6.29
CA ASN A 89 27.94 9.19 -7.19
C ASN A 89 26.62 9.46 -7.88
N ASP A 90 25.58 8.66 -7.66
CA ASP A 90 24.29 8.82 -8.33
C ASP A 90 23.17 9.28 -7.37
N PHE A 91 22.19 9.94 -7.97
CA PHE A 91 20.98 10.41 -7.33
C PHE A 91 19.81 9.75 -8.05
N ASP A 92 19.57 8.49 -7.71
CA ASP A 92 18.54 7.72 -8.39
C ASP A 92 17.13 8.11 -7.97
N ASP A 93 16.20 7.77 -8.85
CA ASP A 93 14.79 7.82 -8.51
C ASP A 93 14.53 6.84 -7.38
N TRP A 94 13.58 7.16 -6.51
CA TRP A 94 13.29 6.31 -5.37
C TRP A 94 11.82 6.30 -5.02
N ILE A 95 11.42 5.21 -4.38
CA ILE A 95 10.09 4.97 -3.84
C ILE A 95 10.26 4.63 -2.37
N GLU A 96 9.52 5.31 -1.51
CA GLU A 96 9.47 5.03 -0.07
C GLU A 96 8.20 4.26 0.27
N ILE A 97 8.38 3.08 0.87
CA ILE A 97 7.32 2.27 1.42
C ILE A 97 7.24 2.51 2.93
N TYR A 98 6.05 2.83 3.43
CA TYR A 98 5.78 2.98 4.85
C TYR A 98 4.91 1.83 5.36
N ASN A 99 5.32 1.25 6.49
CA ASN A 99 4.52 0.28 7.23
C ASN A 99 3.78 1.00 8.36
N TYR A 100 2.48 1.19 8.24
CA TYR A 100 1.67 1.82 9.28
C TYR A 100 1.18 0.85 10.36
N GLY A 101 1.53 -0.44 10.26
CA GLY A 101 1.17 -1.48 11.22
C GLY A 101 2.13 -1.57 12.40
N ASP A 102 1.70 -2.31 13.41
CA ASP A 102 2.42 -2.50 14.67
C ASP A 102 3.42 -3.66 14.64
N GLN A 103 3.67 -4.27 13.48
CA GLN A 103 4.59 -5.41 13.31
C GLN A 103 5.48 -5.20 12.08
N PRO A 104 6.75 -5.63 12.11
CA PRO A 104 7.63 -5.57 10.95
C PRO A 104 7.13 -6.48 9.82
N ILE A 105 7.31 -6.05 8.58
CA ILE A 105 6.88 -6.78 7.37
C ILE A 105 8.06 -6.92 6.41
N ASP A 106 8.43 -8.16 6.11
CA ASP A 106 9.34 -8.47 5.01
C ASP A 106 8.57 -8.38 3.68
N ILE A 107 8.96 -7.44 2.82
CA ILE A 107 8.36 -7.23 1.51
C ILE A 107 9.01 -8.10 0.42
N GLY A 108 10.00 -8.94 0.76
CA GLY A 108 10.58 -9.90 -0.16
C GLY A 108 9.51 -10.76 -0.85
N GLY A 109 9.51 -10.79 -2.18
CA GLY A 109 8.53 -11.51 -2.99
C GLY A 109 7.28 -10.72 -3.39
N MET A 110 7.07 -9.53 -2.82
CA MET A 110 6.06 -8.56 -3.30
C MET A 110 6.50 -7.94 -4.64
N TYR A 111 5.59 -7.21 -5.29
CA TYR A 111 5.85 -6.62 -6.62
C TYR A 111 5.67 -5.10 -6.63
N LEU A 112 6.53 -4.42 -7.39
CA LEU A 112 6.40 -3.00 -7.72
C LEU A 112 6.45 -2.80 -9.24
N THR A 113 5.76 -1.77 -9.72
CA THR A 113 5.78 -1.39 -11.13
C THR A 113 5.38 0.06 -11.31
N ASP A 114 5.92 0.68 -12.35
CA ASP A 114 5.56 1.99 -12.89
C ASP A 114 4.41 1.94 -13.92
N ASP A 115 4.07 0.75 -14.46
CA ASP A 115 2.97 0.53 -15.39
C ASP A 115 2.09 -0.66 -14.97
N SER A 116 0.98 -0.38 -14.28
CA SER A 116 0.01 -1.42 -13.89
C SER A 116 -0.75 -2.06 -15.06
N ASN A 117 -0.64 -1.51 -16.27
CA ASN A 117 -1.20 -2.12 -17.48
C ASN A 117 -0.24 -3.13 -18.12
N ALA A 118 1.03 -3.13 -17.71
CA ALA A 118 1.99 -4.11 -18.16
C ALA A 118 1.57 -5.53 -17.70
N PRO A 119 1.84 -6.57 -18.51
CA PRO A 119 1.67 -7.96 -18.09
C PRO A 119 2.31 -8.23 -16.72
N GLN A 120 1.58 -8.88 -15.82
CA GLN A 120 2.03 -9.09 -14.43
C GLN A 120 3.32 -9.91 -14.27
N ASN A 121 3.83 -10.53 -15.33
CA ASN A 121 5.12 -11.22 -15.35
C ASN A 121 6.29 -10.28 -15.71
N GLN A 122 6.01 -9.00 -15.93
CA GLN A 122 6.98 -7.93 -16.15
C GLN A 122 7.12 -7.01 -14.93
N TRP A 123 6.25 -7.14 -13.93
CA TRP A 123 6.39 -6.37 -12.69
C TRP A 123 7.64 -6.83 -11.94
N TRP A 124 8.41 -5.88 -11.43
CA TRP A 124 9.58 -6.16 -10.64
C TRP A 124 9.18 -6.88 -9.36
N GLN A 125 9.84 -7.99 -9.06
CA GLN A 125 9.67 -8.69 -7.80
C GLN A 125 10.80 -8.32 -6.85
N VAL A 126 10.47 -7.84 -5.65
CA VAL A 126 11.45 -7.63 -4.60
C VAL A 126 12.16 -8.95 -4.32
N PRO A 127 13.50 -9.04 -4.42
CA PRO A 127 14.23 -10.27 -4.22
C PRO A 127 13.95 -10.93 -2.86
N THR A 128 13.73 -12.24 -2.88
CA THR A 128 13.54 -13.03 -1.66
C THR A 128 14.88 -13.45 -1.06
N GLY A 129 14.91 -13.71 0.25
CA GLY A 129 16.10 -14.20 0.95
C GLY A 129 17.02 -13.11 1.53
N TYR A 130 16.58 -11.85 1.51
CA TYR A 130 17.30 -10.70 2.07
C TYR A 130 16.52 -9.97 3.19
N PRO A 131 15.91 -10.67 4.16
CA PRO A 131 15.01 -10.06 5.15
C PRO A 131 15.68 -8.96 5.98
N GLU A 132 17.01 -9.00 6.14
CA GLU A 132 17.80 -7.97 6.81
C GLU A 132 17.71 -6.59 6.11
N GLN A 133 17.38 -6.57 4.82
CA GLN A 133 17.27 -5.37 3.98
C GLN A 133 15.83 -5.12 3.52
N THR A 134 15.05 -6.16 3.28
CA THR A 134 13.68 -6.07 2.74
C THR A 134 12.61 -6.00 3.83
N THR A 135 12.98 -5.95 5.12
CA THR A 135 12.01 -5.78 6.21
C THR A 135 11.76 -4.30 6.50
N VAL A 136 10.51 -3.88 6.34
CA VAL A 136 10.02 -2.59 6.82
C VAL A 136 9.63 -2.76 8.29
N ALA A 137 10.32 -2.05 9.19
CA ALA A 137 10.01 -2.11 10.63
C ALA A 137 8.57 -1.66 10.93
N ASP A 138 8.05 -1.95 12.13
CA ASP A 138 6.80 -1.35 12.62
C ASP A 138 6.91 0.17 12.62
N HIS A 139 5.93 0.86 12.04
CA HIS A 139 5.99 2.31 11.78
C HIS A 139 7.27 2.75 11.04
N GLY A 140 7.90 1.83 10.31
CA GLY A 140 9.16 2.04 9.62
C GLY A 140 8.98 2.42 8.16
N TYR A 141 10.08 2.88 7.57
CA TYR A 141 10.17 3.30 6.17
C TYR A 141 11.28 2.51 5.49
N LEU A 142 11.09 2.18 4.21
CA LEU A 142 12.08 1.51 3.37
C LEU A 142 12.13 2.20 2.01
N LEU A 143 13.34 2.58 1.60
CA LEU A 143 13.60 3.11 0.27
C LEU A 143 13.93 1.98 -0.70
N ILE A 144 13.39 2.11 -1.90
CA ILE A 144 13.67 1.27 -3.06
C ILE A 144 14.10 2.21 -4.19
N TRP A 145 15.27 1.97 -4.75
CA TRP A 145 15.82 2.71 -5.88
C TRP A 145 15.19 2.21 -7.18
N ALA A 146 14.72 3.14 -8.00
CA ALA A 146 14.15 2.88 -9.31
C ALA A 146 15.16 3.35 -10.37
N ASP A 147 16.20 2.55 -10.56
CA ASP A 147 17.40 2.90 -11.33
C ASP A 147 17.74 1.95 -12.48
N ASP A 148 17.03 0.84 -12.64
CA ASP A 148 17.35 -0.21 -13.62
C ASP A 148 18.72 -0.91 -13.33
N GLU A 149 19.17 -0.89 -12.07
CA GLU A 149 20.51 -1.35 -11.63
C GLU A 149 20.44 -2.45 -10.54
N THR A 150 19.59 -3.47 -10.77
CA THR A 150 19.39 -4.64 -9.89
C THR A 150 20.65 -5.39 -9.40
N SER A 151 21.83 -5.15 -9.98
CA SER A 151 23.10 -5.72 -9.50
C SER A 151 23.65 -5.08 -8.24
N GLU A 152 23.15 -3.92 -7.84
CA GLU A 152 23.66 -3.12 -6.72
C GLU A 152 23.09 -3.55 -5.37
N GLY A 153 21.88 -4.11 -5.38
CA GLY A 153 21.30 -4.68 -4.17
C GLY A 153 19.85 -5.14 -4.35
N PRO A 154 19.26 -5.75 -3.32
CA PRO A 154 17.86 -6.20 -3.35
C PRO A 154 16.85 -5.05 -3.32
N LEU A 155 17.29 -3.80 -3.12
CA LEU A 155 16.44 -2.61 -3.10
C LEU A 155 16.57 -1.78 -4.39
N HIS A 156 17.22 -2.30 -5.44
CA HIS A 156 17.33 -1.66 -6.75
C HIS A 156 16.39 -2.35 -7.75
N ALA A 157 15.44 -1.59 -8.27
CA ALA A 157 14.39 -2.07 -9.17
C ALA A 157 14.86 -2.14 -10.63
N ASP A 158 14.18 -2.93 -11.45
CA ASP A 158 14.49 -3.08 -12.89
C ASP A 158 13.77 -2.04 -13.78
N PHE A 159 13.40 -0.90 -13.20
CA PHE A 159 12.75 0.21 -13.88
C PHE A 159 13.18 1.55 -13.30
N LYS A 160 12.99 2.63 -14.06
CA LYS A 160 13.16 4.02 -13.62
C LYS A 160 11.84 4.78 -13.66
N LEU A 161 11.74 5.90 -12.94
CA LEU A 161 10.51 6.68 -12.92
C LEU A 161 10.48 7.79 -13.98
N GLY A 162 9.38 7.88 -14.73
CA GLY A 162 9.13 8.86 -15.77
C GLY A 162 8.75 10.26 -15.26
N ALA A 163 9.72 11.08 -14.88
CA ALA A 163 9.46 12.47 -14.44
C ALA A 163 8.87 13.43 -15.50
N GLY A 164 9.02 13.15 -16.80
CA GLY A 164 8.69 14.12 -17.85
C GLY A 164 7.18 14.40 -18.01
N THR A 165 6.37 13.36 -18.06
CA THR A 165 4.90 13.46 -18.13
C THR A 165 4.22 13.08 -16.81
N GLY A 166 4.99 12.49 -15.88
CA GLY A 166 4.44 11.69 -14.80
C GLY A 166 3.90 10.35 -15.29
N GLU A 167 3.66 9.47 -14.33
CA GLU A 167 3.19 8.09 -14.54
C GLU A 167 2.53 7.59 -13.24
N GLN A 168 2.60 6.29 -12.95
CA GLN A 168 2.14 5.72 -11.69
C GLN A 168 3.23 4.92 -10.98
N VAL A 169 3.01 4.62 -9.71
CA VAL A 169 3.71 3.57 -8.97
C VAL A 169 2.65 2.70 -8.32
N ALA A 170 2.79 1.38 -8.38
CA ALA A 170 1.88 0.45 -7.74
C ALA A 170 2.64 -0.67 -7.01
N LEU A 171 2.21 -0.93 -5.78
CA LEU A 171 2.68 -2.00 -4.91
C LEU A 171 1.63 -3.11 -4.85
N PHE A 172 2.06 -4.35 -5.04
CA PHE A 172 1.23 -5.54 -4.97
C PHE A 172 1.84 -6.57 -4.00
N ASP A 173 0.99 -7.38 -3.38
CA ASP A 173 1.45 -8.50 -2.56
C ASP A 173 2.05 -9.65 -3.41
N ALA A 174 2.57 -10.69 -2.75
CA ALA A 174 3.17 -11.85 -3.42
C ALA A 174 2.17 -12.65 -4.28
N ASP A 175 0.86 -12.53 -4.03
CA ASP A 175 -0.21 -13.13 -4.83
C ASP A 175 -0.72 -12.19 -5.93
N LYS A 176 -0.07 -11.02 -6.09
CA LYS A 176 -0.35 -9.97 -7.08
C LYS A 176 -1.65 -9.21 -6.86
N SER A 177 -2.14 -9.19 -5.62
CA SER A 177 -3.24 -8.31 -5.21
C SER A 177 -2.72 -6.91 -4.94
N LEU A 178 -3.44 -5.89 -5.39
CA LEU A 178 -3.03 -4.49 -5.23
C LEU A 178 -3.05 -4.11 -3.75
N ILE A 179 -1.91 -3.63 -3.23
CA ILE A 179 -1.79 -3.05 -1.89
C ILE A 179 -1.99 -1.53 -1.97
N ASP A 180 -1.20 -0.83 -2.78
CA ASP A 180 -1.35 0.63 -2.95
C ASP A 180 -0.92 1.07 -4.35
N SER A 181 -1.42 2.22 -4.78
CA SER A 181 -0.97 2.88 -6.00
C SER A 181 -1.10 4.39 -5.92
N LYS A 182 -0.19 5.08 -6.59
CA LYS A 182 -0.15 6.53 -6.74
C LYS A 182 0.04 6.86 -8.21
N SER A 183 -0.66 7.87 -8.70
CA SER A 183 -0.38 8.49 -9.99
C SER A 183 0.15 9.90 -9.77
N PHE A 184 1.10 10.33 -10.59
CA PHE A 184 1.72 11.64 -10.49
C PHE A 184 1.83 12.30 -11.86
N GLY A 185 1.95 13.62 -11.84
CA GLY A 185 2.24 14.43 -13.02
C GLY A 185 3.74 14.72 -13.15
N PRO A 186 4.14 15.61 -14.06
CA PRO A 186 5.55 15.95 -14.28
C PRO A 186 6.28 16.40 -13.00
N GLN A 187 7.53 15.97 -12.84
CA GLN A 187 8.46 16.42 -11.80
C GLN A 187 9.67 17.10 -12.45
N GLU A 188 9.87 18.39 -12.18
CA GLU A 188 10.87 19.17 -12.93
C GLU A 188 12.25 19.27 -12.26
N ARG A 189 12.36 19.14 -10.93
CA ARG A 189 13.60 19.09 -10.13
C ARG A 189 13.34 18.57 -8.71
N GLY A 190 14.23 17.72 -8.20
CA GLY A 190 14.33 17.28 -6.81
C GLY A 190 15.72 17.54 -6.25
#